data_AF-A0A6A4V8M5-F1
#
_entry.id   AF-A0A6A4V8M5-F1
#
_cell.length_a   1.000
_cell.length_b   1.000
_cell.length_c   1.000
_cell.angle_alpha   90.00
_cell.angle_beta   90.00
_cell.angle_gamma   90.00
#
_symmetry.space_group_name_H-M   'P 1'
#
loop_
_entity.id
_entity.type
_entity.pdbx_description
1 polymer ?
#
loop_
_entity_poly.entity_id
_entity_poly.type
_entity_poly.pdbx_seq_one_letter_code
_entity_poly.pdbx_strand_id
1 'polypeptide(L)'
;MIGDCRKSQVERLYRLCLQLQASVSELHVLVEESQAIAGGRQTGELKKAVSRLTSTTTGSFYDPDSDPSADMWSASSEKKFYEKVDQCIDEHPLQAVQALEQRKAEFQNRAGWLWRMAKGHRLVALQTKDADKRKAELYKAIAFAERALAKKPSAEAHKWYGVSVGARSEFGTVQEKIKDGFTFKEHIDKAVKLNPKDPVLHHLLGRFNYEVSGLSWIERRAAAALFGSVPQSTTEEALQCLLKAEELSKKPWLENRYIIARCYIDDKKYKDAIKWIDKAVKCAVTSELDDAIIKEVKTLQAKYGSYRA
;
A
#
# COMPACT_ATOMS: atom_id res chain seq x y z
N MET A 1 27.32 -8.66 21.12
CA MET A 1 27.46 -9.70 20.07
C MET A 1 27.21 -11.13 20.55
N ILE A 2 27.54 -11.51 21.79
CA ILE A 2 27.28 -12.88 22.31
C ILE A 2 25.78 -13.13 22.62
N GLY A 3 25.00 -12.08 22.92
CA GLY A 3 23.57 -12.18 23.24
C GLY A 3 22.66 -12.52 22.05
N ASP A 4 22.93 -11.98 20.86
CA ASP A 4 22.09 -12.22 19.67
C ASP A 4 22.25 -13.64 19.09
N CYS A 5 23.46 -14.21 19.20
CA CYS A 5 23.72 -15.57 18.74
C CYS A 5 23.00 -16.63 19.62
N ARG A 6 22.99 -16.43 20.95
CA ARG A 6 22.25 -17.31 21.87
C ARG A 6 20.73 -17.21 21.67
N LYS A 7 20.20 -16.00 21.43
CA LYS A 7 18.77 -15.78 21.17
C LYS A 7 18.31 -16.44 19.87
N SER A 8 19.09 -16.30 18.79
CA SER A 8 18.84 -16.98 17.51
C SER A 8 18.87 -18.51 17.63
N GLN A 9 19.80 -19.06 18.41
CA GLN A 9 19.86 -20.51 18.66
C GLN A 9 18.67 -21.00 19.47
N VAL A 10 18.25 -20.27 20.52
CA VAL A 10 17.09 -20.61 21.33
C VAL A 10 15.80 -20.56 20.50
N GLU A 11 15.65 -19.55 19.64
CA GLU A 11 14.48 -19.42 18.77
C GLU A 11 14.42 -20.54 17.71
N ARG A 12 15.58 -20.94 17.18
CA ARG A 12 15.69 -22.08 16.25
C ARG A 12 15.35 -23.40 16.92
N LEU A 13 15.83 -23.61 18.15
CA LEU A 13 15.50 -24.79 18.97
C LEU A 13 13.99 -24.82 19.30
N TYR A 14 13.40 -23.68 19.63
CA TYR A 14 11.97 -23.56 19.91
C TYR A 14 11.11 -23.92 18.68
N ARG A 15 11.48 -23.42 17.49
CA ARG A 15 10.78 -23.78 16.24
C ARG A 15 10.88 -25.26 15.92
N LEU A 16 12.04 -25.89 16.15
CA LEU A 16 12.21 -27.33 16.01
C LEU A 16 11.36 -28.12 17.02
N CYS A 17 11.21 -27.62 18.25
CA CYS A 17 10.32 -28.21 19.25
C CYS A 17 8.84 -28.12 18.84
N LEU A 18 8.38 -26.99 18.31
CA LEU A 18 7.00 -26.84 17.81
C LEU A 18 6.72 -27.78 16.63
N GLN A 19 7.68 -27.91 15.70
CA GLN A 19 7.57 -28.88 14.60
C GLN A 19 7.49 -30.32 15.13
N LEU A 20 8.32 -30.66 16.12
CA LEU A 20 8.29 -31.98 16.75
C LEU A 20 6.96 -32.24 17.48
N GLN A 21 6.40 -31.25 18.18
CA GLN A 21 5.09 -31.37 18.84
C GLN A 21 3.95 -31.55 17.83
N ALA A 22 3.97 -30.83 16.70
CA ALA A 22 3.00 -31.00 15.63
C ALA A 22 3.08 -32.43 15.03
N SER A 23 4.28 -32.92 14.71
CA SER A 23 4.47 -34.28 14.20
C SER A 23 4.07 -35.36 15.22
N VAL A 24 4.31 -35.14 16.52
CA VAL A 24 3.84 -36.06 17.58
C VAL A 24 2.31 -36.08 17.67
N SER A 25 1.65 -34.93 17.46
CA SER A 25 0.18 -34.83 17.44
C SER A 25 -0.42 -35.55 16.23
N GLU A 26 0.18 -35.39 15.04
CA GLU A 26 -0.20 -36.13 13.83
C GLU A 26 -0.03 -37.64 14.02
N LEU A 27 1.09 -38.07 14.63
CA LEU A 27 1.30 -39.48 14.97
C LEU A 27 0.25 -40.01 15.96
N HIS A 28 -0.24 -39.18 16.88
CA HIS A 28 -1.31 -39.55 17.81
C HIS A 28 -2.61 -39.85 17.05
N VAL A 29 -3.00 -38.97 16.13
CA VAL A 29 -4.20 -39.13 15.28
C VAL A 29 -4.09 -40.38 14.42
N LEU A 30 -2.95 -40.59 13.75
CA LEU A 30 -2.73 -41.77 12.91
C LEU A 30 -2.78 -43.09 13.71
N VAL A 31 -2.27 -43.08 14.96
CA VAL A 31 -2.34 -44.25 15.85
C VAL A 31 -3.79 -44.51 16.30
N GLU A 32 -4.60 -43.48 16.53
CA GLU A 32 -6.04 -43.63 16.83
C GLU A 32 -6.85 -44.13 15.62
N GLU A 33 -6.56 -43.61 14.42
CA GLU A 33 -7.20 -44.06 13.18
C GLU A 33 -6.84 -45.52 12.86
N SER A 34 -5.56 -45.91 13.03
CA SER A 34 -5.13 -47.30 12.82
C SER A 34 -5.78 -48.29 13.80
N GLN A 35 -6.14 -47.82 15.00
CA GLN A 35 -6.88 -48.62 15.98
C GLN A 35 -8.31 -48.93 15.56
N ALA A 36 -8.97 -47.97 14.90
CA ALA A 36 -10.30 -48.17 14.36
C ALA A 36 -10.33 -49.21 13.23
N ILE A 37 -9.18 -49.45 12.58
CA ILE A 37 -9.06 -50.32 11.40
C ILE A 37 -8.53 -51.73 11.75
N ALA A 38 -7.50 -51.85 12.61
CA ALA A 38 -6.74 -53.10 12.79
C ALA A 38 -7.09 -53.92 14.05
N GLY A 39 -7.99 -53.44 14.92
CA GLY A 39 -8.33 -54.09 16.19
C GLY A 39 -7.24 -53.92 17.26
N GLY A 40 -7.67 -53.63 18.50
CA GLY A 40 -6.85 -53.02 19.56
C GLY A 40 -5.59 -53.75 20.06
N ARG A 41 -5.27 -54.97 19.58
CA ARG A 41 -4.10 -55.74 20.07
C ARG A 41 -2.77 -55.35 19.40
N GLN A 42 -2.77 -54.87 18.15
CA GLN A 42 -1.53 -54.58 17.40
C GLN A 42 -0.98 -53.15 17.58
N THR A 43 -1.73 -52.25 18.20
CA THR A 43 -1.40 -50.81 18.30
C THR A 43 -0.95 -50.38 19.70
N GLY A 44 -0.93 -51.31 20.67
CA GLY A 44 -0.61 -51.03 22.07
C GLY A 44 0.82 -50.54 22.31
N GLU A 45 1.79 -51.04 21.54
CA GLU A 45 3.19 -50.59 21.64
C GLU A 45 3.40 -49.21 21.01
N LEU A 46 2.72 -48.93 19.89
CA LEU A 46 2.73 -47.61 19.24
C LEU A 46 2.12 -46.53 20.13
N LYS A 47 0.99 -46.82 20.81
CA LYS A 47 0.42 -45.88 21.80
C LYS A 47 1.37 -45.58 22.95
N LYS A 48 2.05 -46.59 23.48
CA LYS A 48 3.05 -46.40 24.55
C LYS A 48 4.21 -45.54 24.06
N ALA A 49 4.71 -45.77 22.84
CA ALA A 49 5.79 -44.97 22.25
C ALA A 49 5.38 -43.51 22.04
N VAL A 50 4.19 -43.24 21.47
CA VAL A 50 3.67 -41.89 21.29
C VAL A 50 3.47 -41.18 22.63
N SER A 51 2.91 -41.87 23.64
CA SER A 51 2.71 -41.27 24.97
C SER A 51 4.01 -40.83 25.65
N ARG A 52 5.10 -41.60 25.47
CA ARG A 52 6.44 -41.25 25.98
C ARG A 52 7.03 -40.05 25.25
N LEU A 53 6.79 -39.95 23.94
CA LEU A 53 7.18 -38.78 23.17
C LEU A 53 6.40 -37.54 23.63
N THR A 54 5.09 -37.66 23.83
CA THR A 54 4.24 -36.58 24.37
C THR A 54 4.73 -36.12 25.73
N SER A 55 4.97 -37.02 26.69
CA SER A 55 5.45 -36.65 28.03
C SER A 55 6.82 -35.96 28.01
N THR A 56 7.66 -36.29 27.02
CA THR A 56 9.00 -35.70 26.84
C THR A 56 8.91 -34.32 26.18
N THR A 57 7.90 -34.06 25.35
CA THR A 57 7.69 -32.79 24.66
C THR A 57 6.77 -31.81 25.40
N THR A 58 6.06 -32.24 26.46
CA THR A 58 5.15 -31.39 27.27
C THR A 58 5.73 -30.88 28.58
N GLY A 59 7.02 -31.10 28.89
CA GLY A 59 7.67 -30.41 30.02
C GLY A 59 7.55 -28.89 29.82
N SER A 60 7.24 -28.11 30.88
CA SER A 60 6.91 -26.68 30.77
C SER A 60 8.03 -25.89 30.10
N PHE A 61 7.94 -25.78 28.78
CA PHE A 61 8.77 -24.92 27.99
C PHE A 61 8.22 -23.51 28.18
N TYR A 62 9.11 -22.55 28.40
CA TYR A 62 8.77 -21.13 28.47
C TYR A 62 7.83 -20.78 27.30
N ASP A 63 6.59 -20.43 27.64
CA ASP A 63 5.57 -19.99 26.71
C ASP A 63 5.81 -18.51 26.41
N PRO A 64 6.34 -18.15 25.23
CA PRO A 64 6.63 -16.76 24.91
C PRO A 64 5.36 -15.90 24.89
N ASP A 65 4.18 -16.48 24.65
CA ASP A 65 2.91 -15.76 24.63
C ASP A 65 2.42 -15.39 26.05
N SER A 66 3.04 -15.97 27.09
CA SER A 66 2.80 -15.64 28.50
C SER A 66 3.75 -14.57 29.06
N ASP A 67 4.78 -14.17 28.30
CA ASP A 67 5.76 -13.16 28.68
C ASP A 67 5.52 -11.85 27.90
N PRO A 68 5.02 -10.78 28.56
CA PRO A 68 4.81 -9.47 27.93
C PRO A 68 6.08 -8.88 27.29
N SER A 69 7.27 -9.33 27.70
CA SER A 69 8.54 -8.89 27.12
C SER A 69 8.84 -9.52 25.75
N ALA A 70 8.29 -10.70 25.45
CA ALA A 70 8.38 -11.33 24.13
C ALA A 70 7.50 -10.61 23.10
N ASP A 71 6.29 -10.22 23.49
CA ASP A 71 5.41 -9.36 22.69
C ASP A 71 6.00 -7.96 22.46
N MET A 72 6.64 -7.39 23.49
CA MET A 72 7.29 -6.09 23.38
C MET A 72 8.52 -6.14 22.45
N TRP A 73 9.29 -7.23 22.48
CA TRP A 73 10.43 -7.41 21.59
C TRP A 73 9.98 -7.75 20.16
N SER A 74 8.92 -8.54 19.99
CA SER A 74 8.35 -8.84 18.67
C SER A 74 7.82 -7.56 18.01
N ALA A 75 7.10 -6.70 18.75
CA ALA A 75 6.63 -5.40 18.30
C ALA A 75 7.78 -4.43 17.98
N SER A 76 8.86 -4.42 18.79
CA SER A 76 10.05 -3.64 18.47
C SER A 76 10.76 -4.14 17.20
N SER A 77 10.77 -5.45 16.95
CA SER A 77 11.38 -6.06 15.77
C SER A 77 10.55 -5.80 14.50
N GLU A 78 9.22 -5.81 14.61
CA GLU A 78 8.26 -5.46 13.55
C GLU A 78 8.44 -4.00 13.15
N LYS A 79 8.44 -3.09 14.14
CA LYS A 79 8.61 -1.66 13.90
C LYS A 79 9.91 -1.35 13.16
N LYS A 80 11.05 -1.87 13.64
CA LYS A 80 12.36 -1.67 13.00
C LYS A 80 12.41 -2.21 11.58
N PHE A 81 11.77 -3.35 11.35
CA PHE A 81 11.68 -3.94 10.02
C PHE A 81 10.88 -3.06 9.06
N TYR A 82 9.72 -2.60 9.48
CA TYR A 82 8.90 -1.70 8.70
C TYR A 82 9.56 -0.35 8.45
N GLU A 83 10.26 0.22 9.42
CA GLU A 83 11.05 1.44 9.23
C GLU A 83 12.10 1.26 8.13
N LYS A 84 12.79 0.11 8.09
CA LYS A 84 13.76 -0.20 7.03
C LYS A 84 13.08 -0.35 5.66
N VAL A 85 11.93 -1.00 5.60
CA VAL A 85 11.14 -1.12 4.35
C VAL A 85 10.68 0.25 3.87
N ASP A 86 10.16 1.08 4.77
CA ASP A 86 9.65 2.42 4.44
C ASP A 86 10.73 3.37 3.94
N GLN A 87 11.97 3.20 4.41
CA GLN A 87 13.12 3.98 3.95
C GLN A 87 13.51 3.71 2.49
N CYS A 88 13.25 2.51 1.96
CA CYS A 88 13.67 2.13 0.60
C CYS A 88 12.52 1.95 -0.39
N ILE A 89 11.29 1.71 0.07
CA ILE A 89 10.18 1.29 -0.81
C ILE A 89 9.83 2.29 -1.92
N ASP A 90 10.07 3.59 -1.70
CA ASP A 90 9.82 4.62 -2.72
C ASP A 90 10.88 4.60 -3.84
N GLU A 91 12.13 4.27 -3.53
CA GLU A 91 13.27 4.26 -4.48
C GLU A 91 13.51 2.87 -5.09
N HIS A 92 13.30 1.82 -4.30
CA HIS A 92 13.59 0.43 -4.64
C HIS A 92 12.40 -0.51 -4.30
N PRO A 93 11.24 -0.31 -4.94
CA PRO A 93 10.01 -1.00 -4.56
C PRO A 93 10.08 -2.52 -4.73
N LEU A 94 10.79 -3.02 -5.75
CA LEU A 94 10.97 -4.46 -5.94
C LEU A 94 11.76 -5.11 -4.80
N GLN A 95 12.83 -4.45 -4.35
CA GLN A 95 13.64 -4.93 -3.23
C GLN A 95 12.85 -4.89 -1.92
N ALA A 96 12.04 -3.85 -1.72
CA ALA A 96 11.14 -3.75 -0.58
C ALA A 96 10.09 -4.88 -0.55
N VAL A 97 9.47 -5.19 -1.69
CA VAL A 97 8.54 -6.34 -1.82
C VAL A 97 9.25 -7.66 -1.53
N GLN A 98 10.46 -7.87 -2.04
CA GLN A 98 11.24 -9.07 -1.75
C GLN A 98 11.58 -9.20 -0.26
N ALA A 99 11.95 -8.10 0.40
CA ALA A 99 12.21 -8.08 1.84
C ALA A 99 10.95 -8.37 2.66
N LEU A 100 9.78 -7.86 2.25
CA LEU A 100 8.49 -8.19 2.85
C LEU A 100 8.16 -9.68 2.71
N GLU A 101 8.41 -10.27 1.54
CA GLU A 101 8.13 -11.69 1.28
C GLU A 101 9.06 -12.62 2.10
N GLN A 102 10.31 -12.23 2.35
CA GLN A 102 11.23 -12.98 3.22
C GLN A 102 10.72 -13.15 4.65
N ARG A 103 9.89 -12.21 5.14
CA ARG A 103 9.27 -12.26 6.48
C ARG A 103 7.77 -12.55 6.44
N LYS A 104 7.28 -13.14 5.34
CA LYS A 104 5.86 -13.48 5.15
C LYS A 104 5.32 -14.36 6.28
N ALA A 105 6.07 -15.39 6.68
CA ALA A 105 5.66 -16.32 7.73
C ALA A 105 5.32 -15.60 9.06
N GLU A 106 6.00 -14.47 9.32
CA GLU A 106 5.85 -13.69 10.54
C GLU A 106 4.72 -12.66 10.44
N PHE A 107 4.55 -12.03 9.26
CA PHE A 107 3.76 -10.79 9.16
C PHE A 107 2.62 -10.79 8.14
N GLN A 108 2.42 -11.85 7.34
CA GLN A 108 1.48 -11.83 6.20
C GLN A 108 0.00 -11.48 6.53
N ASN A 109 -0.39 -11.55 7.80
CA ASN A 109 -1.73 -11.23 8.27
C ASN A 109 -1.80 -9.92 9.08
N ARG A 110 -0.68 -9.19 9.20
CA ARG A 110 -0.62 -7.87 9.87
C ARG A 110 -1.00 -6.79 8.86
N ALA A 111 -1.88 -5.88 9.27
CA ALA A 111 -2.29 -4.76 8.41
C ALA A 111 -1.10 -3.92 7.93
N GLY A 112 -0.08 -3.74 8.79
CA GLY A 112 1.17 -3.04 8.47
C GLY A 112 1.96 -3.66 7.33
N TRP A 113 2.00 -4.98 7.24
CA TRP A 113 2.65 -5.71 6.15
C TRP A 113 1.82 -5.62 4.87
N LEU A 114 0.50 -5.79 4.99
CA LEU A 114 -0.43 -5.81 3.85
C LEU A 114 -0.44 -4.49 3.08
N TRP A 115 -0.56 -3.33 3.73
CA TRP A 115 -0.55 -2.07 2.99
C TRP A 115 0.83 -1.74 2.40
N ARG A 116 1.92 -2.23 3.01
CA ARG A 116 3.28 -2.09 2.45
C ARG A 116 3.47 -2.96 1.21
N MET A 117 2.93 -4.18 1.20
CA MET A 117 2.87 -4.98 -0.02
C MET A 117 2.06 -4.28 -1.11
N ALA A 118 0.93 -3.67 -0.73
CA ALA A 118 0.13 -2.89 -1.68
C ALA A 118 0.92 -1.71 -2.27
N LYS A 119 1.57 -0.90 -1.42
CA LYS A 119 2.47 0.18 -1.83
C LYS A 119 3.56 -0.33 -2.77
N GLY A 120 4.27 -1.38 -2.36
CA GLY A 120 5.39 -1.94 -3.10
C GLY A 120 4.97 -2.39 -4.50
N HIS A 121 3.94 -3.23 -4.60
CA HIS A 121 3.41 -3.68 -5.89
C HIS A 121 2.91 -2.52 -6.77
N ARG A 122 2.27 -1.50 -6.18
CA ARG A 122 1.83 -0.31 -6.92
C ARG A 122 3.00 0.46 -7.52
N LEU A 123 4.09 0.60 -6.78
CA LEU A 123 5.31 1.28 -7.24
C LEU A 123 6.10 0.43 -8.24
N VAL A 124 6.16 -0.89 -8.07
CA VAL A 124 6.71 -1.80 -9.09
C VAL A 124 5.92 -1.66 -10.40
N ALA A 125 4.58 -1.59 -10.32
CA ALA A 125 3.75 -1.37 -11.50
C ALA A 125 4.09 -0.05 -12.23
N LEU A 126 4.37 1.05 -11.51
CA LEU A 126 4.79 2.33 -12.14
C LEU A 126 6.08 2.20 -12.95
N GLN A 127 7.00 1.35 -12.49
CA GLN A 127 8.32 1.17 -13.11
C GLN A 127 8.31 0.08 -14.19
N THR A 128 7.19 -0.63 -14.36
CA THR A 128 7.09 -1.77 -15.28
C THR A 128 6.59 -1.32 -16.65
N LYS A 129 7.45 -1.45 -17.68
CA LYS A 129 7.12 -1.07 -19.07
C LYS A 129 6.15 -2.03 -19.74
N ASP A 130 6.33 -3.33 -19.51
CA ASP A 130 5.45 -4.38 -20.04
C ASP A 130 4.02 -4.25 -19.50
N ALA A 131 3.03 -4.19 -20.39
CA ALA A 131 1.65 -3.89 -20.01
C ALA A 131 1.01 -5.00 -19.17
N ASP A 132 1.24 -6.27 -19.52
CA ASP A 132 0.65 -7.41 -18.83
C ASP A 132 1.25 -7.60 -17.44
N LYS A 133 2.57 -7.45 -17.30
CA LYS A 133 3.25 -7.45 -16.00
C LYS A 133 2.80 -6.27 -15.14
N ARG A 134 2.69 -5.06 -15.72
CA ARG A 134 2.19 -3.88 -15.01
C ARG A 134 0.77 -4.11 -14.49
N LYS A 135 -0.10 -4.68 -15.31
CA LYS A 135 -1.46 -5.06 -14.90
C LYS A 135 -1.42 -6.09 -13.77
N ALA A 136 -0.61 -7.14 -13.87
CA ALA A 136 -0.50 -8.15 -12.81
C ALA A 136 -0.03 -7.56 -11.47
N GLU A 137 0.99 -6.71 -11.48
CA GLU A 137 1.48 -6.02 -10.28
C GLU A 137 0.43 -5.08 -9.68
N LEU A 138 -0.32 -4.36 -10.53
CA LEU A 138 -1.41 -3.50 -10.08
C LEU A 138 -2.52 -4.29 -9.38
N TYR A 139 -2.92 -5.44 -9.92
CA TYR A 139 -3.96 -6.27 -9.32
C TYR A 139 -3.50 -6.90 -7.99
N LYS A 140 -2.21 -7.24 -7.85
CA LYS A 140 -1.63 -7.61 -6.54
C LYS A 140 -1.76 -6.46 -5.54
N ALA A 141 -1.43 -5.23 -5.95
CA ALA A 141 -1.53 -4.06 -5.08
C ALA A 141 -2.96 -3.86 -4.55
N ILE A 142 -3.97 -3.97 -5.42
CA ILE A 142 -5.39 -3.89 -5.05
C ILE A 142 -5.74 -4.98 -4.03
N ALA A 143 -5.43 -6.25 -4.33
CA ALA A 143 -5.76 -7.37 -3.45
C ALA A 143 -5.13 -7.25 -2.05
N PHE A 144 -3.87 -6.79 -1.96
CA PHE A 144 -3.23 -6.54 -0.68
C PHE A 144 -3.85 -5.36 0.07
N ALA A 145 -4.21 -4.29 -0.62
CA ALA A 145 -4.86 -3.13 0.00
C ALA A 145 -6.26 -3.48 0.54
N GLU A 146 -7.05 -4.29 -0.18
CA GLU A 146 -8.35 -4.80 0.28
C GLU A 146 -8.19 -5.63 1.55
N ARG A 147 -7.21 -6.54 1.58
CA ARG A 147 -6.89 -7.32 2.78
C ARG A 147 -6.45 -6.42 3.94
N ALA A 148 -5.67 -5.37 3.67
CA ALA A 148 -5.26 -4.41 4.69
C ALA A 148 -6.48 -3.69 5.30
N LEU A 149 -7.39 -3.22 4.44
CA LEU A 149 -8.65 -2.57 4.85
C LEU A 149 -9.53 -3.52 5.66
N ALA A 150 -9.70 -4.76 5.22
CA ALA A 150 -10.48 -5.77 5.94
C ALA A 150 -9.85 -6.10 7.31
N LYS A 151 -8.52 -6.05 7.43
CA LYS A 151 -7.82 -6.35 8.68
C LYS A 151 -7.87 -5.20 9.67
N LYS A 152 -7.49 -3.99 9.24
CA LYS A 152 -7.52 -2.77 10.04
C LYS A 152 -7.44 -1.55 9.10
N PRO A 153 -8.55 -0.84 8.85
CA PRO A 153 -8.53 0.39 8.07
C PRO A 153 -7.54 1.41 8.65
N SER A 154 -6.70 1.97 7.79
CA SER A 154 -5.73 3.03 8.13
C SER A 154 -5.64 4.04 6.98
N ALA A 155 -5.01 5.19 7.22
CA ALA A 155 -4.77 6.17 6.18
C ALA A 155 -4.01 5.55 4.99
N GLU A 156 -2.99 4.74 5.26
CA GLU A 156 -2.17 4.05 4.27
C GLU A 156 -2.96 2.98 3.52
N ALA A 157 -3.78 2.18 4.21
CA ALA A 157 -4.61 1.17 3.56
C ALA A 157 -5.63 1.82 2.60
N HIS A 158 -6.30 2.90 3.04
CA HIS A 158 -7.19 3.67 2.19
C HIS A 158 -6.45 4.34 1.02
N LYS A 159 -5.31 4.97 1.28
CA LYS A 159 -4.46 5.63 0.27
C LYS A 159 -4.07 4.66 -0.84
N TRP A 160 -3.46 3.53 -0.48
CA TRP A 160 -2.94 2.58 -1.47
C TRP A 160 -4.04 1.78 -2.17
N TYR A 161 -5.18 1.56 -1.53
CA TYR A 161 -6.37 1.05 -2.22
C TYR A 161 -6.87 2.05 -3.26
N GLY A 162 -7.15 3.29 -2.86
CA GLY A 162 -7.64 4.34 -3.76
C GLY A 162 -6.69 4.55 -4.94
N VAL A 163 -5.39 4.77 -4.68
CA VAL A 163 -4.36 4.97 -5.72
C VAL A 163 -4.25 3.78 -6.68
N SER A 164 -4.43 2.54 -6.22
CA SER A 164 -4.34 1.36 -7.08
C SER A 164 -5.61 1.15 -7.91
N VAL A 165 -6.79 1.36 -7.31
CA VAL A 165 -8.06 1.30 -8.03
C VAL A 165 -8.15 2.41 -9.08
N GLY A 166 -7.74 3.64 -8.76
CA GLY A 166 -7.69 4.73 -9.73
C GLY A 166 -6.78 4.42 -10.93
N ALA A 167 -5.63 3.77 -10.69
CA ALA A 167 -4.72 3.36 -11.75
C ALA A 167 -5.25 2.19 -12.60
N ARG A 168 -6.21 1.40 -12.10
CA ARG A 168 -6.83 0.30 -12.87
C ARG A 168 -7.63 0.83 -14.07
N SER A 169 -8.02 2.10 -14.03
CA SER A 169 -8.67 2.78 -15.16
C SER A 169 -7.85 2.77 -16.46
N GLU A 170 -6.53 2.54 -16.40
CA GLU A 170 -5.67 2.36 -17.58
C GLU A 170 -6.00 1.08 -18.37
N PHE A 171 -6.60 0.07 -17.72
CA PHE A 171 -6.83 -1.26 -18.29
C PHE A 171 -8.32 -1.62 -18.37
N GLY A 172 -9.19 -0.76 -17.85
CA GLY A 172 -10.63 -0.98 -17.76
C GLY A 172 -11.41 -0.29 -18.87
N THR A 173 -12.66 -0.68 -18.99
CA THR A 173 -13.67 0.00 -19.79
C THR A 173 -13.98 1.39 -19.21
N VAL A 174 -14.64 2.26 -20.00
CA VAL A 174 -15.11 3.57 -19.53
C VAL A 174 -16.02 3.43 -18.30
N GLN A 175 -16.86 2.39 -18.26
CA GLN A 175 -17.73 2.12 -17.13
C GLN A 175 -16.94 1.79 -15.85
N GLU A 176 -15.95 0.92 -15.96
CA GLU A 176 -15.06 0.58 -14.84
C GLU A 176 -14.25 1.79 -14.38
N LYS A 177 -13.76 2.62 -15.30
CA LYS A 177 -13.05 3.86 -14.98
C LYS A 177 -13.92 4.82 -14.15
N ILE A 178 -15.20 4.98 -14.50
CA ILE A 178 -16.11 5.84 -13.73
C ILE A 178 -16.32 5.27 -12.33
N LYS A 179 -16.62 3.97 -12.20
CA LYS A 179 -16.78 3.27 -10.91
C LYS A 179 -15.52 3.37 -10.04
N ASP A 180 -14.36 3.18 -10.64
CA ASP A 180 -13.05 3.29 -9.98
C ASP A 180 -12.78 4.73 -9.53
N GLY A 181 -13.27 5.74 -10.27
CA GLY A 181 -13.21 7.15 -9.86
C GLY A 181 -14.01 7.44 -8.57
N PHE A 182 -15.23 6.91 -8.45
CA PHE A 182 -16.01 7.01 -7.21
C PHE A 182 -15.31 6.33 -6.04
N THR A 183 -14.81 5.11 -6.27
CA THR A 183 -14.09 4.31 -5.26
C THR A 183 -12.81 5.02 -4.83
N PHE A 184 -12.06 5.59 -5.77
CA PHE A 184 -10.90 6.43 -5.50
C PHE A 184 -11.27 7.57 -4.56
N LYS A 185 -12.28 8.39 -4.93
CA LYS A 185 -12.66 9.57 -4.14
C LYS A 185 -13.05 9.20 -2.71
N GLU A 186 -13.88 8.18 -2.54
CA GLU A 186 -14.32 7.70 -1.23
C GLU A 186 -13.13 7.32 -0.34
N HIS A 187 -12.17 6.55 -0.88
CA HIS A 187 -11.04 6.09 -0.10
C HIS A 187 -10.02 7.19 0.16
N ILE A 188 -9.75 8.09 -0.79
CA ILE A 188 -8.86 9.22 -0.54
C ILE A 188 -9.48 10.18 0.49
N ASP A 189 -10.79 10.42 0.47
CA ASP A 189 -11.45 11.22 1.51
C ASP A 189 -11.29 10.61 2.91
N LYS A 190 -11.49 9.30 3.04
CA LYS A 190 -11.25 8.58 4.29
C LYS A 190 -9.78 8.69 4.71
N ALA A 191 -8.83 8.53 3.78
CA ALA A 191 -7.42 8.65 4.07
C ALA A 191 -7.04 10.05 4.57
N VAL A 192 -7.57 11.12 3.95
CA VAL A 192 -7.31 12.52 4.37
C VAL A 192 -7.83 12.79 5.76
N LYS A 193 -9.03 12.27 6.10
CA LYS A 193 -9.58 12.39 7.46
C LYS A 193 -8.69 11.70 8.50
N LEU A 194 -8.10 10.56 8.15
CA LEU A 194 -7.22 9.78 9.03
C LEU A 194 -5.80 10.37 9.13
N ASN A 195 -5.27 10.95 8.06
CA ASN A 195 -3.96 11.59 8.04
C ASN A 195 -3.99 12.91 7.24
N PRO A 196 -4.46 14.01 7.84
CA PRO A 196 -4.61 15.29 7.15
C PRO A 196 -3.28 16.00 6.89
N LYS A 197 -2.15 15.45 7.36
CA LYS A 197 -0.81 16.00 7.18
C LYS A 197 -0.03 15.34 6.04
N ASP A 198 -0.62 14.37 5.35
CA ASP A 198 0.02 13.74 4.19
C ASP A 198 -0.15 14.63 2.94
N PRO A 199 0.92 15.26 2.41
CA PRO A 199 0.81 16.11 1.23
C PRO A 199 0.32 15.36 0.00
N VAL A 200 0.63 14.06 -0.12
CA VAL A 200 0.22 13.25 -1.28
C VAL A 200 -1.28 13.08 -1.31
N LEU A 201 -1.94 12.93 -0.16
CA LEU A 201 -3.39 12.78 -0.11
C LEU A 201 -4.12 14.04 -0.59
N HIS A 202 -3.64 15.21 -0.18
CA HIS A 202 -4.18 16.50 -0.65
C HIS A 202 -3.92 16.70 -2.15
N HIS A 203 -2.74 16.30 -2.64
CA HIS A 203 -2.45 16.35 -4.07
C HIS A 203 -3.40 15.45 -4.87
N LEU A 204 -3.62 14.21 -4.41
CA LEU A 204 -4.52 13.24 -5.04
C LEU A 204 -5.97 13.76 -5.10
N LEU A 205 -6.47 14.37 -4.02
CA LEU A 205 -7.78 15.03 -4.03
C LEU A 205 -7.82 16.21 -5.00
N GLY A 206 -6.79 17.06 -4.97
CA GLY A 206 -6.71 18.22 -5.85
C GLY A 206 -6.70 17.85 -7.33
N ARG A 207 -5.89 16.85 -7.70
CA ARG A 207 -5.83 16.28 -9.04
C ARG A 207 -7.18 15.69 -9.46
N PHE A 208 -7.85 14.94 -8.58
CA PHE A 208 -9.17 14.39 -8.86
C PHE A 208 -10.22 15.48 -9.07
N ASN A 209 -10.30 16.45 -8.16
CA ASN A 209 -11.25 17.56 -8.26
C ASN A 209 -11.03 18.36 -9.55
N TYR A 210 -9.77 18.55 -9.96
CA TYR A 210 -9.40 19.23 -11.19
C TYR A 210 -9.83 18.45 -12.45
N GLU A 211 -9.61 17.13 -12.47
CA GLU A 211 -10.06 16.28 -13.58
C GLU A 211 -11.60 16.25 -13.68
N VAL A 212 -12.30 16.20 -12.55
CA VAL A 212 -13.77 16.21 -12.49
C VAL A 212 -14.35 17.57 -12.86
N SER A 213 -13.70 18.69 -12.49
CA SER A 213 -14.15 20.03 -12.87
C SER A 213 -14.10 20.22 -14.39
N GLY A 214 -13.14 19.59 -15.07
CA GLY A 214 -12.97 19.63 -16.52
C GLY A 214 -13.93 18.76 -17.36
N LEU A 215 -14.72 17.87 -16.76
CA LEU A 215 -15.65 17.00 -17.51
C LEU A 215 -16.70 17.81 -18.29
N SER A 216 -16.94 17.48 -19.55
CA SER A 216 -18.01 18.09 -20.35
C SER A 216 -19.39 17.74 -19.78
N TRP A 217 -20.39 18.57 -20.11
CA TRP A 217 -21.79 18.31 -19.72
C TRP A 217 -22.29 16.94 -20.20
N ILE A 218 -21.84 16.50 -21.38
CA ILE A 218 -22.20 15.20 -21.97
C ILE A 218 -21.57 14.07 -21.16
N GLU A 219 -20.28 14.17 -20.81
CA GLU A 219 -19.59 13.17 -19.98
C GLU A 219 -20.23 13.06 -18.59
N ARG A 220 -20.60 14.19 -17.97
CA ARG A 220 -21.31 14.20 -16.68
C ARG A 220 -22.67 13.52 -16.78
N ARG A 221 -23.44 13.78 -17.85
CA ARG A 221 -24.78 13.20 -18.00
C ARG A 221 -24.72 11.69 -18.27
N ALA A 222 -23.76 11.24 -19.07
CA ALA A 222 -23.52 9.82 -19.32
C ALA A 222 -23.10 9.08 -18.04
N ALA A 223 -22.16 9.65 -17.28
CA ALA A 223 -21.77 9.09 -15.98
C ALA A 223 -22.95 9.09 -14.99
N ALA A 224 -23.78 10.14 -15.00
CA ALA A 224 -24.92 10.23 -14.10
C ALA A 224 -26.01 9.17 -14.36
N ALA A 225 -26.30 8.91 -15.64
CA ALA A 225 -27.29 7.92 -16.06
C ALA A 225 -26.88 6.48 -15.69
N LEU A 226 -25.58 6.19 -15.67
CA LEU A 226 -25.04 4.85 -15.39
C LEU A 226 -24.75 4.61 -13.91
N PHE A 227 -24.35 5.64 -13.17
CA PHE A 227 -23.76 5.48 -11.82
C PHE A 227 -24.42 6.35 -10.73
N GLY A 228 -25.48 7.10 -11.06
CA GLY A 228 -26.11 8.03 -10.12
C GLY A 228 -25.38 9.38 -10.06
N SER A 229 -25.53 10.14 -8.98
CA SER A 229 -24.95 11.50 -8.90
C SER A 229 -23.42 11.50 -9.10
N VAL A 230 -22.93 12.12 -10.18
CA VAL A 230 -21.50 12.34 -10.43
C VAL A 230 -20.96 13.32 -9.38
N PRO A 231 -19.75 13.11 -8.82
CA PRO A 231 -19.18 14.07 -7.89
C PRO A 231 -19.07 15.41 -8.60
N GLN A 232 -19.61 16.47 -8.00
CA GLN A 232 -19.38 17.81 -8.47
C GLN A 232 -18.09 18.31 -7.82
N SER A 233 -17.21 18.88 -8.64
CA SER A 233 -16.01 19.54 -8.15
C SER A 233 -15.73 20.79 -8.97
N THR A 234 -15.17 21.78 -8.29
CA THR A 234 -14.78 23.07 -8.85
C THR A 234 -13.27 23.17 -8.98
N THR A 235 -12.81 24.04 -9.88
CA THR A 235 -11.38 24.34 -10.01
C THR A 235 -10.84 24.97 -8.72
N GLU A 236 -11.67 25.70 -7.97
CA GLU A 236 -11.35 26.28 -6.68
C GLU A 236 -11.09 25.22 -5.60
N GLU A 237 -11.95 24.21 -5.48
CA GLU A 237 -11.74 23.09 -4.55
C GLU A 237 -10.47 22.30 -4.87
N ALA A 238 -10.18 22.11 -6.17
CA ALA A 238 -8.94 21.52 -6.62
C ALA A 238 -7.72 22.34 -6.19
N LEU A 239 -7.75 23.65 -6.45
CA LEU A 239 -6.69 24.58 -6.10
C LEU A 239 -6.42 24.62 -4.59
N GLN A 240 -7.47 24.63 -3.75
CA GLN A 240 -7.33 24.59 -2.30
C GLN A 240 -6.58 23.33 -1.82
N CYS A 241 -6.95 22.17 -2.36
CA CYS A 241 -6.28 20.91 -2.03
C CYS A 241 -4.82 20.91 -2.48
N LEU A 242 -4.52 21.37 -3.70
CA LEU A 242 -3.15 21.41 -4.24
C LEU A 242 -2.25 22.42 -3.49
N LEU A 243 -2.80 23.57 -3.10
CA LEU A 243 -2.09 24.53 -2.25
C LEU A 243 -1.80 23.94 -0.87
N LYS A 244 -2.74 23.15 -0.31
CA LYS A 244 -2.49 22.44 0.95
C LYS A 244 -1.41 21.38 0.80
N ALA A 245 -1.38 20.67 -0.32
CA ALA A 245 -0.32 19.73 -0.65
C ALA A 245 1.05 20.44 -0.75
N GLU A 246 1.10 21.63 -1.36
CA GLU A 246 2.33 22.43 -1.45
C GLU A 246 2.82 22.88 -0.07
N GLU A 247 1.92 23.37 0.78
CA GLU A 247 2.23 23.80 2.16
C GLU A 247 2.83 22.67 3.00
N LEU A 248 2.29 21.46 2.87
CA LEU A 248 2.73 20.28 3.62
C LEU A 248 3.98 19.60 3.04
N SER A 249 4.35 19.93 1.80
CA SER A 249 5.46 19.27 1.09
C SER A 249 6.82 19.78 1.56
N LYS A 250 7.72 18.85 1.92
CA LYS A 250 9.10 19.18 2.33
C LYS A 250 10.01 19.53 1.16
N LYS A 251 9.65 19.11 -0.05
CA LYS A 251 10.43 19.30 -1.28
C LYS A 251 9.52 19.89 -2.37
N PRO A 252 10.07 20.70 -3.28
CA PRO A 252 9.39 21.09 -4.51
C PRO A 252 8.82 19.89 -5.27
N TRP A 253 7.56 19.96 -5.68
CA TRP A 253 6.89 18.90 -6.44
C TRP A 253 6.40 19.45 -7.79
N LEU A 254 7.01 18.96 -8.87
CA LEU A 254 6.74 19.41 -10.25
C LEU A 254 5.26 19.25 -10.62
N GLU A 255 4.70 18.04 -10.52
CA GLU A 255 3.31 17.76 -10.90
C GLU A 255 2.33 18.64 -10.10
N ASN A 256 2.50 18.75 -8.78
CA ASN A 256 1.63 19.58 -7.95
C ASN A 256 1.58 21.04 -8.43
N ARG A 257 2.75 21.65 -8.66
CA ARG A 257 2.86 23.03 -9.13
C ARG A 257 2.35 23.22 -10.54
N TYR A 258 2.53 22.22 -11.40
CA TYR A 258 1.96 22.22 -12.75
C TYR A 258 0.42 22.26 -12.70
N ILE A 259 -0.22 21.43 -11.88
CA ILE A 259 -1.69 21.43 -11.76
C ILE A 259 -2.19 22.73 -11.12
N ILE A 260 -1.48 23.28 -10.12
CA ILE A 260 -1.81 24.61 -9.56
C ILE A 260 -1.79 25.68 -10.66
N ALA A 261 -0.75 25.70 -11.49
CA ALA A 261 -0.66 26.64 -12.60
C ALA A 261 -1.85 26.48 -13.57
N ARG A 262 -2.23 25.24 -13.89
CA ARG A 262 -3.41 24.95 -14.72
C ARG A 262 -4.71 25.46 -14.11
N CYS A 263 -4.92 25.29 -12.80
CA CYS A 263 -6.10 25.84 -12.12
C CYS A 263 -6.19 27.36 -12.30
N TYR A 264 -5.08 28.08 -12.11
CA TYR A 264 -5.04 29.53 -12.34
C TYR A 264 -5.27 29.93 -13.80
N ILE A 265 -4.81 29.10 -14.76
CA ILE A 265 -5.07 29.33 -16.20
C ILE A 265 -6.55 29.20 -16.50
N ASP A 266 -7.21 28.17 -15.99
CA ASP A 266 -8.63 27.91 -16.23
C ASP A 266 -9.50 29.03 -15.62
N ASP A 267 -9.06 29.59 -14.50
CA ASP A 267 -9.62 30.79 -13.86
C ASP A 267 -9.25 32.11 -14.55
N LYS A 268 -8.46 32.08 -15.62
CA LYS A 268 -7.92 33.26 -16.35
C LYS A 268 -7.04 34.18 -15.47
N LYS A 269 -6.55 33.70 -14.33
CA LYS A 269 -5.64 34.40 -13.41
C LYS A 269 -4.18 34.22 -13.86
N TYR A 270 -3.86 34.71 -15.05
CA TYR A 270 -2.57 34.41 -15.72
C TYR A 270 -1.34 34.93 -14.96
N LYS A 271 -1.46 36.04 -14.22
CA LYS A 271 -0.37 36.56 -13.38
C LYS A 271 0.00 35.61 -12.24
N ASP A 272 -0.95 34.87 -11.69
CA ASP A 272 -0.67 33.86 -10.67
C ASP A 272 -0.22 32.55 -11.31
N ALA A 273 -0.81 32.17 -12.45
CA ALA A 273 -0.36 31.02 -13.23
C ALA A 273 1.14 31.08 -13.55
N ILE A 274 1.64 32.21 -14.06
CA ILE A 274 3.06 32.33 -14.44
C ILE A 274 4.01 32.21 -13.24
N LYS A 275 3.61 32.67 -12.05
CA LYS A 275 4.39 32.46 -10.81
C LYS A 275 4.54 30.97 -10.49
N TRP A 276 3.48 30.18 -10.66
CA TRP A 276 3.50 28.74 -10.42
C TRP A 276 4.24 27.98 -11.52
N ILE A 277 4.11 28.39 -12.77
CA ILE A 277 4.91 27.87 -13.89
C ILE A 277 6.41 28.08 -13.61
N ASP A 278 6.82 29.27 -13.19
CA ASP A 278 8.22 29.57 -12.90
C ASP A 278 8.74 28.77 -11.68
N LYS A 279 7.88 28.47 -10.70
CA LYS A 279 8.22 27.54 -9.62
C LYS A 279 8.32 26.09 -10.10
N ALA A 280 7.49 25.67 -11.05
CA ALA A 280 7.49 24.32 -11.62
C ALA A 280 8.74 24.07 -12.48
N VAL A 281 9.16 25.03 -13.31
CA VAL A 281 10.38 24.91 -14.15
C VAL A 281 11.65 24.70 -13.31
N LYS A 282 11.67 25.16 -12.06
CA LYS A 282 12.79 25.01 -11.12
C LYS A 282 12.80 23.67 -10.37
N CYS A 283 11.78 22.83 -10.53
CA CYS A 283 11.75 21.52 -9.90
C CYS A 283 12.74 20.55 -10.59
N ALA A 284 13.27 19.60 -9.82
CA ALA A 284 14.06 18.52 -10.38
C ALA A 284 13.16 17.58 -11.21
N VAL A 285 13.71 17.07 -12.31
CA VAL A 285 13.08 16.06 -13.17
C VAL A 285 13.71 14.72 -12.82
N THR A 286 12.92 13.80 -12.29
CA THR A 286 13.42 12.55 -11.68
C THR A 286 12.82 11.29 -12.28
N SER A 287 11.82 11.42 -13.15
CA SER A 287 11.09 10.31 -13.74
C SER A 287 10.66 10.61 -15.18
N GLU A 288 10.32 9.55 -15.95
CA GLU A 288 9.75 9.70 -17.30
C GLU A 288 8.42 10.50 -17.29
N LEU A 289 7.66 10.44 -16.18
CA LEU A 289 6.46 11.25 -15.98
C LEU A 289 6.81 12.75 -15.83
N ASP A 290 7.87 13.05 -15.07
CA ASP A 290 8.37 14.42 -14.93
C ASP A 290 8.84 14.98 -16.29
N ASP A 291 9.44 14.15 -17.16
CA ASP A 291 9.88 14.55 -18.50
C ASP A 291 8.72 15.00 -19.39
N ALA A 292 7.56 14.34 -19.29
CA ALA A 292 6.36 14.76 -20.02
C ALA A 292 5.80 16.07 -19.44
N ILE A 293 5.72 16.17 -18.11
CA ILE A 293 5.17 17.35 -17.43
C ILE A 293 6.03 18.59 -17.67
N ILE A 294 7.36 18.48 -17.59
CA ILE A 294 8.25 19.64 -17.75
C ILE A 294 8.19 20.22 -19.17
N LYS A 295 7.94 19.39 -20.20
CA LYS A 295 7.72 19.85 -21.57
C LYS A 295 6.46 20.70 -21.65
N GLU A 296 5.35 20.25 -21.07
CA GLU A 296 4.11 21.01 -20.99
C GLU A 296 4.30 22.32 -20.21
N VAL A 297 4.96 22.28 -19.06
CA VAL A 297 5.27 23.47 -18.24
C VAL A 297 6.06 24.51 -19.06
N LYS A 298 7.04 24.08 -19.86
CA LYS A 298 7.82 24.98 -20.73
C LYS A 298 6.97 25.59 -21.85
N THR A 299 6.06 24.81 -22.45
CA THR A 299 5.09 25.33 -23.42
C THR A 299 4.20 26.40 -22.80
N LEU A 300 3.68 26.14 -21.59
CA LEU A 300 2.90 27.13 -20.84
C LEU A 300 3.73 28.37 -20.48
N GLN A 301 5.00 28.19 -20.12
CA GLN A 301 5.91 29.30 -19.79
C GLN A 301 6.13 30.24 -20.98
N ALA A 302 6.27 29.71 -22.19
CA ALA A 302 6.37 30.49 -23.41
C ALA A 302 5.04 31.21 -23.69
N LYS A 303 3.91 30.50 -23.61
CA LYS A 303 2.58 31.02 -23.90
C LYS A 303 2.14 32.15 -22.97
N TYR A 304 2.39 32.02 -21.66
CA TYR A 304 1.94 32.97 -20.64
C TYR A 304 3.06 33.91 -20.16
N GLY A 305 4.21 33.91 -20.82
CA GLY A 305 5.38 34.65 -20.38
C GLY A 305 5.20 36.16 -20.30
N SER A 306 4.28 36.73 -21.10
CA SER A 306 3.94 38.16 -21.09
C SER A 306 3.23 38.62 -19.82
N TYR A 307 2.63 37.71 -19.05
CA TYR A 307 1.89 38.05 -17.81
C TYR A 307 2.79 38.19 -16.57
N ARG A 308 4.12 38.21 -16.72
CA ARG A 308 5.06 38.50 -15.62
C ARG A 308 5.07 39.97 -15.19
N ALA A 309 4.68 40.87 -16.10
CA ALA A 309 4.67 42.32 -15.89
C ALA A 309 3.41 42.81 -15.16
#